data_AF-A0A950D379-F1
#
_entry.id   AF-A0A950D379-F1
#
_cell.length_a   1.000
_cell.length_b   1.000
_cell.length_c   1.000
_cell.angle_alpha   90.00
_cell.angle_beta   90.00
_cell.angle_gamma   90.00
#
_symmetry.space_group_name_H-M   'P 1'
#
loop_
_entity.id
_entity.type
_entity.pdbx_description
1 polymer ?
#
loop_
_entity_poly.entity_id
_entity_poly.type
_entity_poly.pdbx_seq_one_letter_code
_entity_poly.pdbx_strand_id
1 'polypeptide(L)'
;CPQMFSIEMWGGATFDTAMRFLKEDPWDRLVQLREKIPNILFQMLLRGSNAVGYTSYPDNLVRGFVKEATDAGIDLFRIFDALNWVPNMEVALDAVREAGALCEAAICYTGDILDPGRPKYDLGYYVRLAKELERRGTHLIAIKDMSGLCKPYAAERLIRALREEVGVPIHFHTHDMGGAQAGSILRAADVGLDIADGAIAAMSCLTSQPSLNAIVESLRFGPRATGLDPSALIEVSRYWEAVRAMYAPFETSLRAPSAEVYAYEMPGGQYTNLFQQAKALGLAARWPEVCKAFAEVNLLFGDIVKVTPTSKVVGDMALFMVANNLTPADTLDPERELAFPASVVELFEGRLGQPPGGFPPALQERVLKGRPAMTERPGKNLPPADIAAARDKASALLGRPASVRDALSLLLYPRVFPDLAEHQRSYSDTSILPTPIFFFGPELTVEYQIDIEPGKTLIVNLVTVGEPHADGKRNVFFELNGQARVVEVADRSLASAVREAPMADPNDPNQLAAPLPGLVVGVAVVAGDPVRKGQKLLSIEAMKMETTLYAERPGRIAEVLAHVGQQVKTGELLLKMTTGPAASHASSMAVVTNG
;
A
#
# COMPACT_ATOMS: atom_id res chain seq x y z
N CYS A 1 -23.81 21.41 -0.18
CA CYS A 1 -23.24 21.66 -1.52
C CYS A 1 -23.76 20.64 -2.55
N PRO A 2 -25.07 20.64 -2.91
CA PRO A 2 -25.62 19.73 -3.91
C PRO A 2 -25.10 19.97 -5.34
N GLN A 3 -24.39 21.07 -5.59
CA GLN A 3 -23.83 21.43 -6.90
C GLN A 3 -22.52 20.70 -7.23
N MET A 4 -21.97 19.90 -6.31
CA MET A 4 -20.78 19.08 -6.61
C MET A 4 -21.13 18.05 -7.69
N PHE A 5 -20.24 17.89 -8.67
CA PHE A 5 -20.40 16.87 -9.71
C PHE A 5 -20.39 15.46 -9.11
N SER A 6 -19.34 15.14 -8.35
CA SER A 6 -19.16 13.87 -7.65
C SER A 6 -18.42 14.07 -6.32
N ILE A 7 -18.43 13.04 -5.48
CA ILE A 7 -17.53 12.88 -4.33
C ILE A 7 -16.65 11.66 -4.61
N GLU A 8 -15.33 11.85 -4.73
CA GLU A 8 -14.39 10.74 -4.79
C GLU A 8 -14.20 10.16 -3.39
N MET A 9 -14.81 9.01 -3.13
CA MET A 9 -14.92 8.43 -1.77
C MET A 9 -14.48 6.97 -1.68
N TRP A 10 -14.03 6.38 -2.80
CA TRP A 10 -13.72 4.95 -2.87
C TRP A 10 -12.62 4.61 -3.88
N GLY A 11 -12.18 3.35 -3.84
CA GLY A 11 -11.08 2.88 -4.69
C GLY A 11 -9.71 3.40 -4.23
N GLY A 12 -8.73 3.35 -5.12
CA GLY A 12 -7.34 3.61 -4.74
C GLY A 12 -6.89 2.75 -3.56
N ALA A 13 -6.24 3.35 -2.56
CA ALA A 13 -5.76 2.64 -1.38
C ALA A 13 -6.81 2.44 -0.26
N THR A 14 -8.01 3.03 -0.40
CA THR A 14 -9.03 2.99 0.67
C THR A 14 -9.52 1.58 0.94
N PHE A 15 -9.66 0.77 -0.11
CA PHE A 15 -10.16 -0.61 -0.01
C PHE A 15 -9.23 -1.50 0.85
N ASP A 16 -7.93 -1.51 0.56
CA ASP A 16 -6.94 -2.25 1.39
C ASP A 16 -6.81 -1.64 2.78
N THR A 17 -6.70 -0.31 2.87
CA THR A 17 -6.46 0.38 4.15
C THR A 17 -7.59 0.15 5.15
N ALA A 18 -8.85 0.19 4.66
CA ALA A 18 -10.03 -0.10 5.46
C ALA A 18 -9.92 -1.48 6.15
N MET A 19 -9.65 -2.53 5.37
CA MET A 19 -9.55 -3.89 5.92
C MET A 19 -8.27 -4.11 6.72
N ARG A 20 -7.12 -3.66 6.21
CA ARG A 20 -5.80 -3.97 6.75
C ARG A 20 -5.53 -3.25 8.06
N PHE A 21 -5.79 -1.94 8.09
CA PHE A 21 -5.37 -1.06 9.17
C PHE A 21 -6.54 -0.57 10.02
N LEU A 22 -7.67 -0.21 9.39
CA LEU A 22 -8.84 0.31 10.10
C LEU A 22 -9.77 -0.79 10.61
N LYS A 23 -9.58 -2.01 10.11
CA LYS A 23 -10.36 -3.21 10.51
C LYS A 23 -11.86 -3.06 10.26
N GLU A 24 -12.22 -2.36 9.19
CA GLU A 24 -13.61 -2.19 8.74
C GLU A 24 -13.80 -2.69 7.31
N ASP A 25 -15.04 -3.02 6.96
CA ASP A 25 -15.39 -3.43 5.60
C ASP A 25 -15.57 -2.19 4.69
N PRO A 26 -14.79 -2.03 3.62
CA PRO A 26 -14.98 -0.93 2.69
C PRO A 26 -16.39 -0.92 2.08
N TRP A 27 -17.02 -2.08 1.86
CA TRP A 27 -18.36 -2.19 1.26
C TRP A 27 -19.43 -1.58 2.17
N ASP A 28 -19.33 -1.81 3.47
CA ASP A 28 -20.22 -1.22 4.45
C ASP A 28 -20.07 0.30 4.47
N ARG A 29 -18.82 0.81 4.41
CA ARG A 29 -18.55 2.25 4.25
C ARG A 29 -19.26 2.84 3.03
N LEU A 30 -19.21 2.16 1.88
CA LEU A 30 -19.88 2.61 0.66
C LEU A 30 -21.40 2.67 0.84
N VAL A 31 -22.01 1.59 1.33
CA VAL A 31 -23.46 1.50 1.50
C VAL A 31 -23.97 2.55 2.50
N GLN A 32 -23.30 2.69 3.65
CA GLN A 32 -23.69 3.67 4.67
C GLN A 32 -23.57 5.11 4.17
N LEU A 33 -22.50 5.42 3.42
CA LEU A 33 -22.36 6.73 2.79
C LEU A 33 -23.44 6.94 1.72
N ARG A 34 -23.77 5.92 0.93
CA ARG A 34 -24.76 6.01 -0.14
C ARG A 34 -26.14 6.37 0.41
N GLU A 35 -26.54 5.76 1.52
CA GLU A 35 -27.81 6.01 2.22
C GLU A 35 -27.92 7.45 2.73
N LYS A 36 -26.84 8.01 3.30
CA LYS A 36 -26.78 9.41 3.78
C LYS A 36 -26.60 10.42 2.63
N ILE A 37 -26.01 9.92 1.56
CA ILE A 37 -25.51 10.48 0.30
C ILE A 37 -26.42 10.65 -0.91
N PRO A 38 -27.76 10.49 -0.92
CA PRO A 38 -28.46 9.92 -2.09
C PRO A 38 -28.48 10.79 -3.37
N ASN A 39 -28.03 12.04 -3.30
CA ASN A 39 -28.24 13.05 -4.34
C ASN A 39 -26.95 13.50 -5.07
N ILE A 40 -25.78 12.93 -4.78
CA ILE A 40 -24.49 13.30 -5.40
C ILE A 40 -23.83 12.05 -5.96
N LEU A 41 -23.18 12.15 -7.14
CA LEU A 41 -22.48 11.00 -7.73
C LEU A 41 -21.34 10.53 -6.82
N PHE A 42 -21.23 9.24 -6.60
CA PHE A 42 -20.07 8.63 -5.95
C PHE A 42 -19.06 8.20 -6.99
N GLN A 43 -17.84 8.73 -6.85
CA GLN A 43 -16.72 8.45 -7.72
C GLN A 43 -15.72 7.52 -7.04
N MET A 44 -15.16 6.59 -7.82
CA MET A 44 -14.01 5.80 -7.39
C MET A 44 -12.85 5.85 -8.38
N LEU A 45 -11.64 5.66 -7.86
CA LEU A 45 -10.44 5.42 -8.66
C LEU A 45 -10.23 3.91 -8.87
N LEU A 46 -10.25 3.46 -10.13
CA LEU A 46 -10.08 2.07 -10.53
C LEU A 46 -8.84 1.91 -11.42
N ARG A 47 -7.98 0.94 -11.12
CA ARG A 47 -6.87 0.59 -12.01
C ARG A 47 -7.31 -0.50 -12.97
N GLY A 48 -7.18 -0.26 -14.28
CA GLY A 48 -7.75 -1.08 -15.35
C GLY A 48 -7.64 -2.59 -15.13
N SER A 49 -6.42 -3.15 -15.17
CA SER A 49 -6.21 -4.61 -15.13
C SER A 49 -6.25 -5.22 -13.72
N ASN A 50 -6.40 -4.40 -12.68
CA ASN A 50 -6.18 -4.81 -11.30
C ASN A 50 -7.33 -4.43 -10.36
N ALA A 51 -8.37 -3.75 -10.85
CA ALA A 51 -9.38 -3.10 -10.04
C ALA A 51 -8.74 -2.25 -8.91
N VAL A 52 -8.82 -2.72 -7.66
CA VAL A 52 -8.24 -2.08 -6.48
C VAL A 52 -7.03 -2.82 -5.89
N GLY A 53 -6.70 -4.02 -6.39
CA GLY A 53 -5.67 -4.90 -5.81
C GLY A 53 -4.22 -4.52 -6.14
N TYR A 54 -3.29 -5.49 -6.20
CA TYR A 54 -1.85 -5.24 -6.42
C TYR A 54 -1.21 -6.04 -7.57
N THR A 55 -1.95 -6.95 -8.18
CA THR A 55 -1.49 -7.76 -9.33
C THR A 55 -2.55 -7.77 -10.41
N SER A 56 -2.23 -8.24 -11.61
CA SER A 56 -3.21 -8.34 -12.69
C SER A 56 -4.16 -9.50 -12.40
N TYR A 57 -5.45 -9.27 -12.64
CA TYR A 57 -6.49 -10.24 -12.36
C TYR A 57 -7.14 -10.76 -13.65
N PRO A 58 -7.73 -11.97 -13.62
CA PRO A 58 -8.57 -12.46 -14.71
C PRO A 58 -9.75 -11.52 -14.97
N ASP A 59 -10.21 -11.47 -16.22
CA ASP A 59 -11.22 -10.51 -16.66
C ASP A 59 -12.55 -10.63 -15.91
N ASN A 60 -12.96 -11.86 -15.56
CA ASN A 60 -14.20 -12.10 -14.83
C ASN A 60 -14.17 -11.53 -13.41
N LEU A 61 -12.99 -11.46 -12.77
CA LEU A 61 -12.84 -10.85 -11.45
C LEU A 61 -12.99 -9.32 -11.53
N VAL A 62 -12.38 -8.68 -12.53
CA VAL A 62 -12.52 -7.23 -12.75
C VAL A 62 -13.98 -6.87 -13.07
N ARG A 63 -14.62 -7.62 -13.98
CA ARG A 63 -16.04 -7.43 -14.34
C ARG A 63 -16.97 -7.62 -13.14
N GLY A 64 -16.74 -8.69 -12.35
CA GLY A 64 -17.51 -8.94 -11.13
C GLY A 64 -17.37 -7.82 -10.09
N PHE A 65 -16.15 -7.31 -9.91
CA PHE A 65 -15.92 -6.18 -9.00
C PHE A 65 -16.63 -4.90 -9.44
N VAL A 66 -16.54 -4.53 -10.73
CA VAL A 66 -17.22 -3.34 -11.26
C VAL A 66 -18.72 -3.47 -11.07
N LYS A 67 -19.30 -4.62 -11.39
CA LYS A 67 -20.73 -4.87 -11.23
C LYS A 67 -21.18 -4.67 -9.78
N GLU A 68 -20.50 -5.30 -8.82
CA GLU A 68 -20.85 -5.19 -7.40
C GLU A 68 -20.64 -3.79 -6.85
N ALA A 69 -19.61 -3.06 -7.32
CA ALA A 69 -19.37 -1.66 -6.97
C ALA A 69 -20.49 -0.73 -7.49
N THR A 70 -20.94 -0.93 -8.73
CA THR A 70 -22.09 -0.21 -9.28
C THR A 70 -23.36 -0.52 -8.49
N ASP A 71 -23.65 -1.80 -8.24
CA ASP A 71 -24.84 -2.22 -7.47
C ASP A 71 -24.81 -1.67 -6.01
N ALA A 72 -23.62 -1.45 -5.45
CA ALA A 72 -23.45 -0.88 -4.12
C ALA A 72 -23.59 0.66 -4.08
N GLY A 73 -23.56 1.33 -5.24
CA GLY A 73 -23.82 2.76 -5.36
C GLY A 73 -22.65 3.63 -5.83
N ILE A 74 -21.61 3.04 -6.46
CA ILE A 74 -20.63 3.80 -7.24
C ILE A 74 -21.25 4.19 -8.59
N ASP A 75 -21.26 5.49 -8.88
CA ASP A 75 -21.86 6.05 -10.08
C ASP A 75 -20.83 6.34 -11.18
N LEU A 76 -19.59 6.71 -10.79
CA LEU A 76 -18.53 7.15 -11.69
C LEU A 76 -17.22 6.40 -11.42
N PHE A 77 -16.70 5.75 -12.46
CA PHE A 77 -15.43 5.03 -12.40
C PHE A 77 -14.37 5.80 -13.19
N ARG A 78 -13.39 6.36 -12.46
CA ARG A 78 -12.17 6.88 -13.07
C ARG A 78 -11.18 5.73 -13.29
N ILE A 79 -11.02 5.31 -14.54
CA ILE A 79 -10.20 4.17 -14.94
C ILE A 79 -8.86 4.65 -15.47
N PHE A 80 -7.76 4.21 -14.86
CA PHE A 80 -6.40 4.53 -15.32
C PHE A 80 -5.53 3.28 -15.46
N ASP A 81 -4.45 3.41 -16.22
CA ASP A 81 -3.34 2.45 -16.28
C ASP A 81 -2.02 3.13 -15.89
N ALA A 82 -1.16 2.41 -15.19
CA ALA A 82 0.07 2.99 -14.63
C ALA A 82 1.14 3.37 -15.66
N LEU A 83 0.97 2.93 -16.91
CA LEU A 83 1.82 3.22 -18.05
C LEU A 83 1.05 3.93 -19.18
N ASN A 84 -0.19 4.39 -18.93
CA ASN A 84 -1.12 4.88 -19.95
C ASN A 84 -1.36 3.87 -21.09
N TRP A 85 -1.27 2.57 -20.80
CA TRP A 85 -1.43 1.53 -21.80
C TRP A 85 -2.89 1.10 -21.92
N VAL A 86 -3.55 1.57 -22.99
CA VAL A 86 -5.00 1.36 -23.23
C VAL A 86 -5.44 -0.10 -23.16
N PRO A 87 -4.69 -1.10 -23.69
CA PRO A 87 -5.06 -2.52 -23.55
C PRO A 87 -5.33 -2.95 -22.10
N ASN A 88 -4.57 -2.44 -21.13
CA ASN A 88 -4.79 -2.76 -19.71
C ASN A 88 -6.09 -2.15 -19.14
N MET A 89 -6.70 -1.18 -19.81
CA MET A 89 -7.94 -0.54 -19.38
C MET A 89 -9.19 -1.16 -20.01
N GLU A 90 -9.07 -1.86 -21.14
CA GLU A 90 -10.19 -2.34 -21.96
C GLU A 90 -11.26 -3.08 -21.16
N VAL A 91 -10.86 -4.06 -20.35
CA VAL A 91 -11.80 -4.87 -19.56
C VAL A 91 -12.61 -4.03 -18.59
N ALA A 92 -11.98 -3.05 -17.95
CA ALA A 92 -12.65 -2.17 -17.00
C ALA A 92 -13.56 -1.16 -17.71
N LEU A 93 -13.12 -0.61 -18.85
CA LEU A 93 -13.92 0.31 -19.66
C LEU A 93 -15.21 -0.39 -20.13
N ASP A 94 -15.10 -1.61 -20.65
CA ASP A 94 -16.24 -2.40 -21.08
C ASP A 94 -17.17 -2.74 -19.90
N ALA A 95 -16.60 -3.22 -18.78
CA ALA A 95 -17.37 -3.59 -17.60
C ALA A 95 -18.21 -2.44 -17.03
N VAL A 96 -17.64 -1.23 -16.96
CA VAL A 96 -18.35 -0.05 -16.42
C VAL A 96 -19.49 0.37 -17.34
N ARG A 97 -19.26 0.35 -18.66
CA ARG A 97 -20.29 0.66 -19.65
C ARG A 97 -21.40 -0.37 -19.65
N GLU A 98 -21.08 -1.66 -19.57
CA GLU A 98 -22.06 -2.75 -19.44
C GLU A 98 -22.87 -2.66 -18.15
N ALA A 99 -22.26 -2.21 -17.04
CA ALA A 99 -22.94 -1.98 -15.77
C ALA A 99 -23.83 -0.73 -15.76
N GLY A 100 -23.76 0.13 -16.79
CA GLY A 100 -24.56 1.34 -16.91
C GLY A 100 -24.05 2.52 -16.07
N ALA A 101 -22.83 2.44 -15.53
CA ALA A 101 -22.21 3.52 -14.78
C ALA A 101 -21.44 4.51 -15.68
N LEU A 102 -21.12 5.69 -15.14
CA LEU A 102 -20.30 6.67 -15.84
C LEU A 102 -18.85 6.17 -15.92
N CYS A 103 -18.28 6.30 -17.11
CA CYS A 103 -16.97 5.74 -17.46
C CYS A 103 -16.06 6.93 -17.77
N GLU A 104 -15.04 7.12 -16.95
CA GLU A 104 -14.06 8.19 -17.11
C GLU A 104 -12.68 7.58 -17.29
N ALA A 105 -12.26 7.42 -18.54
CA ALA A 105 -10.90 6.99 -18.86
C ALA A 105 -9.90 8.12 -18.53
N ALA A 106 -8.83 7.79 -17.83
CA ALA A 106 -7.85 8.74 -17.36
C ALA A 106 -6.51 8.61 -18.09
N ILE A 107 -5.93 9.77 -18.43
CA ILE A 107 -4.57 9.90 -18.92
C ILE A 107 -3.71 10.42 -17.79
N CYS A 108 -2.75 9.62 -17.33
CA CYS A 108 -1.77 10.08 -16.35
C CYS A 108 -0.80 11.08 -16.99
N TYR A 109 -0.72 12.28 -16.43
CA TYR A 109 0.18 13.33 -16.90
C TYR A 109 1.58 13.15 -16.33
N THR A 110 2.60 13.25 -17.17
CA THR A 110 4.02 13.18 -16.80
C THR A 110 4.87 14.08 -17.69
N GLY A 111 6.06 14.45 -17.23
CA GLY A 111 6.93 15.36 -17.97
C GLY A 111 6.37 16.79 -18.04
N ASP A 112 6.73 17.50 -19.11
CA ASP A 112 6.33 18.89 -19.31
C ASP A 112 6.12 19.17 -20.79
N ILE A 113 4.86 19.37 -21.20
CA ILE A 113 4.52 19.65 -22.62
C ILE A 113 5.08 21.00 -23.12
N LEU A 114 5.63 21.82 -22.23
CA LEU A 114 6.29 23.07 -22.56
C LEU A 114 7.81 22.91 -22.72
N ASP A 115 8.39 21.78 -22.34
CA ASP A 115 9.82 21.51 -22.47
C ASP A 115 10.13 20.82 -23.81
N PRO A 116 10.73 21.51 -24.80
CA PRO A 116 11.10 20.89 -26.07
C PRO A 116 12.23 19.84 -25.92
N GLY A 117 12.93 19.82 -24.78
CA GLY A 117 13.99 18.86 -24.47
C GLY A 117 13.48 17.46 -24.07
N ARG A 118 12.17 17.30 -23.82
CA ARG A 118 11.54 16.01 -23.43
C ARG A 118 10.37 15.65 -24.35
N PRO A 119 10.60 15.35 -25.64
CA PRO A 119 9.54 15.22 -26.64
C PRO A 119 8.68 13.95 -26.52
N LYS A 120 9.03 13.00 -25.64
CA LYS A 120 8.32 11.71 -25.51
C LYS A 120 6.85 11.88 -25.11
N TYR A 121 6.58 12.78 -24.17
CA TYR A 121 5.26 13.10 -23.65
C TYR A 121 4.85 14.52 -24.09
N ASP A 122 4.89 14.77 -25.39
CA ASP A 122 4.48 16.03 -25.98
C ASP A 122 2.95 16.23 -25.98
N LEU A 123 2.48 17.40 -26.39
CA LEU A 123 1.04 17.67 -26.50
C LEU A 123 0.34 16.68 -27.45
N GLY A 124 1.00 16.27 -28.53
CA GLY A 124 0.46 15.32 -29.49
C GLY A 124 0.21 13.94 -28.89
N TYR A 125 1.05 13.48 -27.97
CA TYR A 125 0.87 12.24 -27.21
C TYR A 125 -0.46 12.25 -26.46
N TYR A 126 -0.73 13.31 -25.70
CA TYR A 126 -1.97 13.44 -24.92
C TYR A 126 -3.21 13.50 -25.81
N VAL A 127 -3.17 14.26 -26.91
CA VAL A 127 -4.28 14.35 -27.86
C VAL A 127 -4.58 13.00 -28.54
N ARG A 128 -3.54 12.27 -28.97
CA ARG A 128 -3.72 10.95 -29.60
C ARG A 128 -4.38 9.96 -28.65
N LEU A 129 -3.93 9.93 -27.40
CA LEU A 129 -4.47 9.03 -26.38
C LEU A 129 -5.91 9.40 -26.01
N ALA A 130 -6.22 10.69 -25.88
CA ALA A 130 -7.58 11.16 -25.64
C ALA A 130 -8.56 10.71 -26.74
N LYS A 131 -8.18 10.88 -28.02
CA LYS A 131 -8.98 10.39 -29.15
C LYS A 131 -9.14 8.88 -29.16
N GLU A 132 -8.13 8.13 -28.73
CA GLU A 132 -8.23 6.67 -28.62
C GLU A 132 -9.24 6.25 -27.56
N LEU A 133 -9.20 6.89 -26.38
CA LEU A 133 -10.13 6.64 -25.29
C LEU A 133 -11.58 7.05 -25.63
N GLU A 134 -11.75 8.16 -26.35
CA GLU A 134 -13.06 8.57 -26.88
C GLU A 134 -13.63 7.53 -27.85
N ARG A 135 -12.82 7.03 -28.79
CA ARG A 135 -13.26 5.95 -29.72
C ARG A 135 -13.63 4.65 -29.00
N ARG A 136 -13.07 4.42 -27.81
CA ARG A 136 -13.43 3.28 -26.93
C ARG A 136 -14.72 3.54 -26.13
N GLY A 137 -15.36 4.70 -26.29
CA GLY A 137 -16.67 5.01 -25.73
C GLY A 137 -16.64 5.45 -24.27
N THR A 138 -15.55 6.07 -23.82
CA THR A 138 -15.54 6.75 -22.52
C THR A 138 -16.58 7.90 -22.51
N HIS A 139 -17.21 8.13 -21.37
CA HIS A 139 -18.18 9.20 -21.19
C HIS A 139 -17.50 10.53 -20.85
N LEU A 140 -16.36 10.48 -20.16
CA LEU A 140 -15.49 11.62 -19.82
C LEU A 140 -14.03 11.24 -20.02
N ILE A 141 -13.15 12.22 -20.18
CA ILE A 141 -11.70 12.03 -20.14
C ILE A 141 -11.13 12.74 -18.92
N ALA A 142 -10.46 11.99 -18.04
CA ALA A 142 -9.70 12.57 -16.96
C ALA A 142 -8.25 12.82 -17.38
N ILE A 143 -7.71 13.99 -17.01
CA ILE A 143 -6.26 14.21 -16.96
C ILE A 143 -5.83 14.05 -15.51
N LYS A 144 -5.12 12.97 -15.22
CA LYS A 144 -4.64 12.62 -13.88
C LYS A 144 -3.19 13.05 -13.69
N ASP A 145 -2.99 14.26 -13.19
CA ASP A 145 -1.69 14.77 -12.77
C ASP A 145 -1.39 14.35 -11.32
N MET A 146 -1.00 13.08 -11.15
CA MET A 146 -0.80 12.43 -9.84
C MET A 146 0.35 13.03 -9.00
N SER A 147 1.25 13.79 -9.63
CA SER A 147 2.43 14.38 -8.98
C SER A 147 2.35 15.90 -8.88
N GLY A 148 1.39 16.56 -9.54
CA GLY A 148 1.32 18.02 -9.58
C GLY A 148 2.32 18.65 -10.54
N LEU A 149 2.54 18.05 -11.71
CA LEU A 149 3.51 18.48 -12.72
C LEU A 149 2.91 19.43 -13.77
N CYS A 150 1.59 19.40 -13.97
CA CYS A 150 0.93 20.16 -15.02
C CYS A 150 0.79 21.63 -14.59
N LYS A 151 1.83 22.42 -14.86
CA LYS A 151 1.94 23.85 -14.52
C LYS A 151 0.82 24.68 -15.14
N PRO A 152 0.54 25.90 -14.65
CA PRO A 152 -0.62 26.68 -15.12
C PRO A 152 -0.70 26.90 -16.63
N TYR A 153 0.41 27.30 -17.26
CA TYR A 153 0.44 27.52 -18.71
C TYR A 153 0.41 26.20 -19.51
N ALA A 154 0.89 25.10 -18.93
CA ALA A 154 0.78 23.77 -19.53
C ALA A 154 -0.68 23.29 -19.47
N ALA A 155 -1.36 23.48 -18.35
CA ALA A 155 -2.77 23.15 -18.18
C ALA A 155 -3.65 23.92 -19.17
N GLU A 156 -3.44 25.23 -19.34
CA GLU A 156 -4.14 26.02 -20.36
C GLU A 156 -4.00 25.41 -21.76
N ARG A 157 -2.76 25.15 -22.18
CA ARG A 157 -2.45 24.62 -23.51
C ARG A 157 -3.00 23.21 -23.71
N LEU A 158 -2.87 22.35 -22.72
CA LEU A 158 -3.34 20.97 -22.74
C LEU A 158 -4.86 20.93 -22.86
N ILE A 159 -5.57 21.63 -21.97
CA ILE A 159 -7.04 21.58 -21.92
C ILE A 159 -7.64 22.21 -23.16
N ARG A 160 -7.12 23.34 -23.65
CA ARG A 160 -7.55 23.94 -24.92
C ARG A 160 -7.45 22.95 -26.07
N ALA A 161 -6.29 22.30 -26.23
CA ALA A 161 -6.07 21.34 -27.30
C ALA A 161 -7.00 20.12 -27.17
N LEU A 162 -7.21 19.59 -25.97
CA LEU A 162 -8.12 18.46 -25.78
C LEU A 162 -9.56 18.84 -26.13
N ARG A 163 -10.03 20.01 -25.66
CA ARG A 163 -11.36 20.54 -25.97
C ARG A 163 -11.62 20.75 -27.46
N GLU A 164 -10.59 21.05 -28.24
CA GLU A 164 -10.68 21.21 -29.69
C GLU A 164 -10.69 19.86 -30.44
N GLU A 165 -10.22 18.79 -29.79
CA GLU A 165 -9.88 17.52 -30.44
C GLU A 165 -10.77 16.33 -30.02
N VAL A 166 -11.47 16.42 -28.89
CA VAL A 166 -12.46 15.44 -28.42
C VAL A 166 -13.79 16.12 -28.06
N GLY A 167 -14.90 15.40 -28.19
CA GLY A 167 -16.25 15.87 -27.92
C GLY A 167 -16.80 15.54 -26.52
N VAL A 168 -16.08 14.74 -25.73
CA VAL A 168 -16.46 14.39 -24.35
C VAL A 168 -15.92 15.39 -23.32
N PRO A 169 -16.59 15.57 -22.15
CA PRO A 169 -16.11 16.46 -21.10
C PRO A 169 -14.73 16.09 -20.56
N ILE A 170 -13.95 17.11 -20.18
CA ILE A 170 -12.62 16.94 -19.59
C ILE A 170 -12.66 17.19 -18.08
N HIS A 171 -12.15 16.21 -17.32
CA HIS A 171 -12.03 16.26 -15.87
C HIS A 171 -10.55 16.38 -15.45
N PHE A 172 -10.16 17.50 -14.86
CA PHE A 172 -8.76 17.75 -14.48
C PHE A 172 -8.51 17.43 -13.01
N HIS A 173 -7.62 16.48 -12.76
CA HIS A 173 -7.16 16.07 -11.44
C HIS A 173 -5.69 16.44 -11.26
N THR A 174 -5.34 17.12 -10.18
CA THR A 174 -3.95 17.47 -9.86
C THR A 174 -3.70 17.49 -8.35
N HIS A 175 -2.42 17.54 -7.95
CA HIS A 175 -1.97 17.60 -6.57
C HIS A 175 -1.14 18.87 -6.32
N ASP A 176 -1.30 19.54 -5.19
CA ASP A 176 -0.74 20.87 -4.93
C ASP A 176 0.68 20.84 -4.33
N MET A 177 1.49 19.85 -4.73
CA MET A 177 2.81 19.63 -4.13
C MET A 177 3.79 20.74 -4.50
N GLY A 178 3.66 21.26 -5.72
CA GLY A 178 4.42 22.42 -6.20
C GLY A 178 3.83 23.77 -5.76
N GLY A 179 2.62 23.77 -5.18
CA GLY A 179 1.94 24.98 -4.67
C GLY A 179 1.39 25.91 -5.75
N ALA A 180 1.29 25.46 -6.99
CA ALA A 180 0.85 26.25 -8.15
C ALA A 180 -0.41 25.67 -8.81
N GLN A 181 -0.99 24.60 -8.27
CA GLN A 181 -1.94 23.77 -8.98
C GLN A 181 -3.37 24.31 -8.92
N ALA A 182 -3.70 25.10 -7.89
CA ALA A 182 -4.90 25.96 -7.95
C ALA A 182 -4.84 26.88 -9.18
N GLY A 183 -3.68 27.49 -9.47
CA GLY A 183 -3.48 28.31 -10.67
C GLY A 183 -3.64 27.51 -11.97
N SER A 184 -3.33 26.22 -11.95
CA SER A 184 -3.50 25.34 -13.12
C SER A 184 -4.96 25.03 -13.39
N ILE A 185 -5.76 24.82 -12.34
CA ILE A 185 -7.22 24.70 -12.44
C ILE A 185 -7.83 26.00 -12.97
N LEU A 186 -7.41 27.17 -12.46
CA LEU A 186 -7.95 28.46 -12.93
C LEU A 186 -7.64 28.70 -14.42
N ARG A 187 -6.40 28.43 -14.85
CA ARG A 187 -6.01 28.56 -16.27
C ARG A 187 -6.71 27.55 -17.18
N ALA A 188 -6.93 26.34 -16.70
CA ALA A 188 -7.75 25.36 -17.40
C ALA A 188 -9.23 25.82 -17.49
N ALA A 189 -9.77 26.43 -16.43
CA ALA A 189 -11.13 26.96 -16.41
C ALA A 189 -11.33 28.11 -17.40
N ASP A 190 -10.33 28.98 -17.59
CA ASP A 190 -10.33 30.07 -18.59
C ASP A 190 -10.55 29.55 -20.03
N VAL A 191 -10.14 28.31 -20.30
CA VAL A 191 -10.24 27.68 -21.63
C VAL A 191 -11.31 26.59 -21.72
N GLY A 192 -12.25 26.58 -20.76
CA GLY A 192 -13.44 25.74 -20.83
C GLY A 192 -13.28 24.34 -20.24
N LEU A 193 -12.40 24.14 -19.26
CA LEU A 193 -12.38 22.91 -18.45
C LEU A 193 -13.76 22.61 -17.84
N ASP A 194 -14.25 21.37 -17.96
CA ASP A 194 -15.59 21.00 -17.50
C ASP A 194 -15.63 20.72 -16.00
N ILE A 195 -14.70 19.93 -15.48
CA ILE A 195 -14.68 19.48 -14.08
C ILE A 195 -13.25 19.56 -13.53
N ALA A 196 -13.09 19.96 -12.27
CA ALA A 196 -11.81 19.94 -11.57
C ALA A 196 -11.95 19.29 -10.19
N ASP A 197 -10.95 18.49 -9.80
CA ASP A 197 -10.86 17.98 -8.43
C ASP A 197 -10.27 19.03 -7.48
N GLY A 198 -10.90 19.20 -6.32
CA GLY A 198 -10.41 20.01 -5.22
C GLY A 198 -10.77 19.38 -3.87
N ALA A 199 -9.94 19.60 -2.86
CA ALA A 199 -10.19 19.10 -1.51
C ALA A 199 -10.70 20.23 -0.59
N ILE A 200 -11.55 19.89 0.38
CA ILE A 200 -11.95 20.83 1.44
C ILE A 200 -10.70 21.38 2.13
N ALA A 201 -10.66 22.67 2.45
CA ALA A 201 -9.44 23.39 2.85
C ALA A 201 -8.63 22.68 3.96
N ALA A 202 -9.29 22.19 5.02
CA ALA A 202 -8.63 21.48 6.11
C ALA A 202 -7.93 20.17 5.69
N MET A 203 -8.25 19.61 4.52
CA MET A 203 -7.69 18.37 3.95
C MET A 203 -6.97 18.59 2.60
N SER A 204 -6.71 19.85 2.24
CA SER A 204 -6.12 20.22 0.94
C SER A 204 -4.63 20.57 1.01
N CYS A 205 -4.05 20.89 -0.14
CA CYS A 205 -2.68 21.35 -0.35
C CYS A 205 -1.59 20.28 -0.12
N LEU A 206 -0.33 20.64 -0.43
CA LEU A 206 0.82 19.74 -0.33
C LEU A 206 0.62 18.48 -1.19
N THR A 207 0.63 17.30 -0.59
CA THR A 207 0.43 16.04 -1.30
C THR A 207 -1.04 15.76 -1.62
N SER A 208 -1.97 16.62 -1.20
CA SER A 208 -3.41 16.56 -1.50
C SER A 208 -3.77 17.41 -2.73
N GLN A 209 -5.04 17.43 -3.12
CA GLN A 209 -5.59 18.34 -4.13
C GLN A 209 -5.48 19.81 -3.69
N PRO A 210 -5.53 20.77 -4.62
CA PRO A 210 -5.65 22.19 -4.26
C PRO A 210 -6.94 22.47 -3.48
N SER A 211 -6.94 23.56 -2.71
CA SER A 211 -8.09 23.94 -1.86
C SER A 211 -9.33 24.27 -2.69
N LEU A 212 -10.38 23.46 -2.54
CA LEU A 212 -11.69 23.70 -3.14
C LEU A 212 -12.26 25.05 -2.68
N ASN A 213 -12.12 25.38 -1.40
CA ASN A 213 -12.55 26.68 -0.87
C ASN A 213 -11.88 27.84 -1.62
N ALA A 214 -10.56 27.76 -1.82
CA ALA A 214 -9.81 28.81 -2.51
C ALA A 214 -10.17 28.89 -4.00
N ILE A 215 -10.34 27.76 -4.68
CA ILE A 215 -10.76 27.73 -6.10
C ILE A 215 -12.14 28.36 -6.26
N VAL A 216 -13.10 27.97 -5.42
CA VAL A 216 -14.48 28.49 -5.47
C VAL A 216 -14.52 29.99 -5.24
N GLU A 217 -13.80 30.49 -4.21
CA GLU A 217 -13.74 31.92 -3.96
C GLU A 217 -13.02 32.68 -5.08
N SER A 218 -11.96 32.11 -5.66
CA SER A 218 -11.23 32.73 -6.79
C SER A 218 -12.07 32.88 -8.05
N LEU A 219 -13.01 31.98 -8.29
CA LEU A 219 -13.93 32.02 -9.43
C LEU A 219 -15.20 32.84 -9.15
N ARG A 220 -15.41 33.27 -7.90
CA ARG A 220 -16.60 34.01 -7.48
C ARG A 220 -16.66 35.35 -8.20
N PHE A 221 -17.86 35.75 -8.63
CA PHE A 221 -18.13 36.96 -9.43
C PHE A 221 -17.49 36.96 -10.83
N GLY A 222 -16.89 35.85 -11.26
CA GLY A 222 -16.42 35.65 -12.62
C GLY A 222 -17.40 34.87 -13.51
N PRO A 223 -17.14 34.79 -14.83
CA PRO A 223 -17.98 34.06 -15.79
C PRO A 223 -17.95 32.53 -15.58
N ARG A 224 -17.00 32.02 -14.78
CA ARG A 224 -16.82 30.60 -14.46
C ARG A 224 -17.15 30.30 -12.99
N ALA A 225 -17.98 31.13 -12.34
CA ALA A 225 -18.42 30.89 -10.97
C ALA A 225 -19.06 29.49 -10.82
N THR A 226 -18.65 28.74 -9.79
CA THR A 226 -19.02 27.33 -9.63
C THR A 226 -20.43 27.10 -9.11
N GLY A 227 -21.06 28.13 -8.52
CA GLY A 227 -22.36 28.02 -7.85
C GLY A 227 -22.33 27.28 -6.51
N LEU A 228 -21.17 26.86 -6.03
CA LEU A 228 -21.00 26.31 -4.68
C LEU A 228 -21.07 27.43 -3.64
N ASP A 229 -21.72 27.16 -2.50
CA ASP A 229 -21.80 28.12 -1.39
C ASP A 229 -20.48 28.13 -0.59
N PRO A 230 -19.73 29.25 -0.57
CA PRO A 230 -18.50 29.35 0.20
C PRO A 230 -18.70 29.17 1.70
N SER A 231 -19.86 29.57 2.24
CA SER A 231 -20.16 29.48 3.68
C SER A 231 -20.27 28.02 4.11
N ALA A 232 -21.03 27.21 3.36
CA ALA A 232 -21.12 25.77 3.58
C ALA A 232 -19.75 25.08 3.48
N LEU A 233 -18.88 25.48 2.53
CA LEU A 233 -17.54 24.92 2.43
C LEU A 233 -16.65 25.27 3.65
N ILE A 234 -16.82 26.44 4.25
CA ILE A 234 -16.11 26.83 5.48
C ILE A 234 -16.59 25.98 6.65
N GLU A 235 -17.90 25.76 6.79
CA GLU A 235 -18.46 24.92 7.86
C GLU A 235 -17.96 23.47 7.78
N VAL A 236 -17.99 22.88 6.58
CA VAL A 236 -17.45 21.53 6.34
C VAL A 236 -15.95 21.48 6.63
N SER A 237 -15.20 22.54 6.29
CA SER A 237 -13.77 22.62 6.61
C SER A 237 -13.49 22.63 8.11
N ARG A 238 -14.30 23.34 8.91
CA ARG A 238 -14.13 23.38 10.37
C ARG A 238 -14.37 22.01 11.00
N TYR A 239 -15.35 21.25 10.50
CA TYR A 239 -15.55 19.86 10.91
C TYR A 239 -14.31 19.01 10.63
N TRP A 240 -13.78 19.07 9.40
CA TRP A 240 -12.61 18.27 9.03
C TRP A 240 -11.33 18.70 9.74
N GLU A 241 -11.19 19.98 10.12
CA GLU A 241 -10.07 20.45 10.94
C GLU A 241 -10.05 19.75 12.31
N ALA A 242 -11.21 19.65 12.97
CA ALA A 242 -11.34 18.94 14.24
C ALA A 242 -11.10 17.42 14.09
N VAL A 243 -11.63 16.81 13.03
CA VAL A 243 -11.41 15.38 12.75
C VAL A 243 -9.94 15.09 12.45
N ARG A 244 -9.28 15.91 11.63
CA ARG A 244 -7.87 15.76 11.24
C ARG A 244 -6.93 15.75 12.44
N ALA A 245 -7.24 16.52 13.49
CA ALA A 245 -6.46 16.54 14.72
C ALA A 245 -6.36 15.14 15.39
N MET A 246 -7.39 14.30 15.25
CA MET A 246 -7.40 12.93 15.79
C MET A 246 -6.42 12.00 15.04
N TYR A 247 -6.00 12.37 13.83
CA TYR A 247 -5.07 11.62 12.99
C TYR A 247 -3.64 12.16 13.03
N ALA A 248 -3.31 13.03 14.01
CA ALA A 248 -1.98 13.64 14.13
C ALA A 248 -0.79 12.65 14.04
N PRO A 249 -0.84 11.41 14.56
CA PRO A 249 0.25 10.44 14.39
C PRO A 249 0.53 10.03 12.94
N PHE A 250 -0.42 10.23 12.03
CA PHE A 250 -0.33 9.86 10.61
C PHE A 250 -0.01 11.05 9.70
N GLU A 251 0.17 12.25 10.26
CA GLU A 251 0.52 13.44 9.48
C GLU A 251 1.90 13.32 8.83
N THR A 252 2.02 13.89 7.62
CA THR A 252 3.29 13.93 6.90
C THR A 252 4.20 15.01 7.48
N SER A 253 5.52 14.85 7.38
CA SER A 253 6.47 15.88 7.83
C SER A 253 6.60 17.08 6.87
N LEU A 254 5.95 17.05 5.70
CA LEU A 254 5.98 18.16 4.75
C LEU A 254 5.20 19.34 5.31
N ARG A 255 5.84 20.51 5.36
CA ARG A 255 5.26 21.74 5.92
C ARG A 255 4.94 22.80 4.87
N ALA A 256 5.51 22.67 3.67
CA ALA A 256 5.36 23.64 2.60
C ALA A 256 5.46 22.95 1.22
N PRO A 257 4.88 23.56 0.18
CA PRO A 257 5.10 23.12 -1.20
C PRO A 257 6.58 23.19 -1.59
N SER A 258 6.98 22.38 -2.57
CA SER A 258 8.35 22.38 -3.10
C SER A 258 8.37 22.18 -4.61
N ALA A 259 9.13 23.02 -5.30
CA ALA A 259 9.36 22.90 -6.73
C ALA A 259 10.26 21.71 -7.11
N GLU A 260 10.90 21.03 -6.14
CA GLU A 260 11.69 19.82 -6.41
C GLU A 260 10.85 18.70 -7.03
N VAL A 261 9.52 18.71 -6.82
CA VAL A 261 8.61 17.76 -7.46
C VAL A 261 8.72 17.74 -8.98
N TYR A 262 9.04 18.88 -9.60
CA TYR A 262 9.24 18.97 -11.05
C TYR A 262 10.54 18.30 -11.52
N ALA A 263 11.47 18.01 -10.61
CA ALA A 263 12.72 17.30 -10.91
C ALA A 263 12.56 15.78 -10.73
N TYR A 264 12.00 15.33 -9.59
CA TYR A 264 11.91 13.91 -9.27
C TYR A 264 10.58 13.25 -9.68
N GLU A 265 9.52 14.03 -9.89
CA GLU A 265 8.21 13.58 -10.41
C GLU A 265 7.52 12.47 -9.59
N MET A 266 7.78 12.39 -8.28
CA MET A 266 7.18 11.40 -7.37
C MET A 266 5.75 11.82 -7.05
N PRO A 267 4.77 10.90 -7.18
CA PRO A 267 3.42 11.15 -6.67
C PRO A 267 3.43 11.36 -5.15
N GLY A 268 2.42 12.07 -4.62
CA GLY A 268 2.32 12.40 -3.20
C GLY A 268 2.49 11.18 -2.27
N GLY A 269 1.72 10.11 -2.50
CA GLY A 269 1.82 8.88 -1.72
C GLY A 269 3.14 8.13 -1.90
N GLN A 270 3.81 8.27 -3.04
CA GLN A 270 5.13 7.66 -3.24
C GLN A 270 6.19 8.38 -2.42
N TYR A 271 6.16 9.72 -2.38
CA TYR A 271 7.14 10.51 -1.63
C TYR A 271 7.17 10.12 -0.15
N THR A 272 5.99 10.07 0.49
CA THR A 272 5.88 9.74 1.92
C THR A 272 6.26 8.29 2.21
N ASN A 273 5.79 7.34 1.39
CA ASN A 273 6.12 5.93 1.56
C ASN A 273 7.62 5.65 1.36
N LEU A 274 8.22 6.24 0.32
CA LEU A 274 9.63 6.06 0.00
C LEU A 274 10.53 6.66 1.09
N PHE A 275 10.12 7.78 1.69
CA PHE A 275 10.84 8.35 2.84
C PHE A 275 10.83 7.41 4.05
N GLN A 276 9.69 6.78 4.38
CA GLN A 276 9.63 5.82 5.48
C GLN A 276 10.47 4.57 5.19
N GLN A 277 10.48 4.09 3.94
CA GLN A 277 11.35 2.98 3.53
C GLN A 277 12.84 3.36 3.62
N ALA A 278 13.23 4.55 3.15
CA ALA A 278 14.59 5.06 3.29
C ALA A 278 14.98 5.14 4.77
N LYS A 279 14.09 5.62 5.64
CA LYS A 279 14.32 5.68 7.09
C LYS A 279 14.53 4.28 7.69
N ALA A 280 13.70 3.31 7.32
CA ALA A 280 13.84 1.92 7.79
C ALA A 280 15.17 1.28 7.35
N LEU A 281 15.72 1.70 6.20
CA LEU A 281 17.03 1.27 5.69
C LEU A 281 18.21 2.11 6.20
N GLY A 282 17.99 3.06 7.11
CA GLY A 282 19.05 3.95 7.62
C GLY A 282 19.52 5.03 6.62
N LEU A 283 18.77 5.25 5.54
CA LEU A 283 19.09 6.20 4.47
C LEU A 283 18.39 7.56 4.63
N ALA A 284 17.71 7.83 5.75
CA ALA A 284 16.99 9.09 5.97
C ALA A 284 17.88 10.33 5.79
N ALA A 285 19.13 10.29 6.25
CA ALA A 285 20.08 11.40 6.08
C ALA A 285 20.51 11.62 4.62
N ARG A 286 20.33 10.61 3.76
CA ARG A 286 20.65 10.62 2.33
C ARG A 286 19.40 10.83 1.47
N TRP A 287 18.31 11.37 2.05
CA TRP A 287 17.05 11.58 1.34
C TRP A 287 17.18 12.39 0.03
N PRO A 288 17.98 13.48 -0.04
CA PRO A 288 18.21 14.18 -1.30
C PRO A 288 18.85 13.29 -2.38
N GLU A 289 19.76 12.39 -2.00
CA GLU A 289 20.36 11.42 -2.92
C GLU A 289 19.32 10.41 -3.42
N VAL A 290 18.41 9.95 -2.56
CA VAL A 290 17.29 9.08 -2.95
C VAL A 290 16.35 9.77 -3.93
N CYS A 291 16.03 11.05 -3.71
CA CYS A 291 15.20 11.83 -4.64
C CYS A 291 15.87 11.99 -6.00
N LYS A 292 17.18 12.27 -6.01
CA LYS A 292 17.98 12.35 -7.24
C LYS A 292 18.03 11.00 -7.97
N ALA A 293 18.30 9.92 -7.24
CA ALA A 293 18.35 8.57 -7.80
C ALA A 293 17.00 8.17 -8.40
N PHE A 294 15.88 8.57 -7.80
CA PHE A 294 14.55 8.33 -8.37
C PHE A 294 14.36 8.98 -9.74
N ALA A 295 14.82 10.23 -9.91
CA ALA A 295 14.80 10.92 -11.20
C ALA A 295 15.73 10.23 -12.23
N GLU A 296 16.93 9.84 -11.81
CA GLU A 296 17.90 9.13 -12.65
C GLU A 296 17.37 7.75 -13.09
N VAL A 297 16.72 7.01 -12.19
CA VAL A 297 16.08 5.71 -12.48
C VAL A 297 14.94 5.88 -13.48
N ASN A 298 14.13 6.94 -13.37
CA ASN A 298 13.08 7.19 -14.35
C ASN A 298 13.64 7.28 -15.77
N LEU A 299 14.72 8.03 -15.95
CA LEU A 299 15.39 8.15 -17.25
C LEU A 299 16.05 6.84 -17.68
N LEU A 300 16.68 6.12 -16.75
CA LEU A 300 17.25 4.79 -16.98
C LEU A 300 16.20 3.78 -17.48
N PHE A 301 14.96 3.89 -17.00
CA PHE A 301 13.83 3.05 -17.45
C PHE A 301 13.18 3.54 -18.75
N GLY A 302 13.74 4.57 -19.38
CA GLY A 302 13.27 5.10 -20.66
C GLY A 302 12.21 6.20 -20.51
N ASP A 303 12.16 6.90 -19.38
CA ASP A 303 11.20 7.94 -19.03
C ASP A 303 9.75 7.42 -19.04
N ILE A 304 9.29 6.92 -17.89
CA ILE A 304 7.99 6.26 -17.75
C ILE A 304 6.98 7.11 -16.99
N VAL A 305 5.69 6.82 -17.17
CA VAL A 305 4.63 7.29 -16.28
C VAL A 305 4.83 6.64 -14.91
N LYS A 306 4.80 7.46 -13.84
CA LYS A 306 5.10 7.05 -12.47
C LYS A 306 3.88 7.22 -11.58
N VAL A 307 3.06 6.18 -11.50
CA VAL A 307 1.90 6.10 -10.59
C VAL A 307 1.80 4.66 -10.08
N THR A 308 1.03 4.38 -9.03
CA THR A 308 1.01 3.02 -8.48
C THR A 308 0.58 1.97 -9.52
N PRO A 309 1.39 0.92 -9.80
CA PRO A 309 2.57 0.49 -9.04
C PRO A 309 3.93 0.89 -9.64
N THR A 310 4.02 1.52 -10.81
CA THR A 310 5.30 1.88 -11.45
C THR A 310 6.12 2.87 -10.62
N SER A 311 5.48 3.80 -9.89
CA SER A 311 6.18 4.69 -8.96
C SER A 311 6.93 3.93 -7.85
N LYS A 312 6.36 2.81 -7.38
CA LYS A 312 7.02 1.94 -6.41
C LYS A 312 8.25 1.27 -7.04
N VAL A 313 8.13 0.78 -8.28
CA VAL A 313 9.25 0.12 -8.98
C VAL A 313 10.45 1.06 -9.10
N VAL A 314 10.22 2.32 -9.48
CA VAL A 314 11.25 3.36 -9.53
C VAL A 314 11.83 3.62 -8.14
N GLY A 315 10.98 3.66 -7.10
CA GLY A 315 11.40 3.82 -5.71
C GLY A 315 12.28 2.68 -5.18
N ASP A 316 11.87 1.43 -5.40
CA ASP A 316 12.62 0.24 -4.99
C ASP A 316 14.01 0.23 -5.64
N MET A 317 14.09 0.57 -6.93
CA MET A 317 15.37 0.68 -7.65
C MET A 317 16.22 1.84 -7.14
N ALA A 318 15.63 3.00 -6.86
CA ALA A 318 16.35 4.15 -6.32
C ALA A 318 16.96 3.84 -4.95
N LEU A 319 16.21 3.21 -4.06
CA LEU A 319 16.72 2.75 -2.76
C LEU A 319 17.83 1.71 -2.93
N PHE A 320 17.64 0.74 -3.82
CA PHE A 320 18.65 -0.28 -4.12
C PHE A 320 19.96 0.37 -4.60
N MET A 321 19.88 1.34 -5.51
CA MET A 321 21.06 2.05 -6.01
C MET A 321 21.78 2.84 -4.92
N VAL A 322 21.05 3.64 -4.13
CA VAL A 322 21.64 4.45 -3.06
C VAL A 322 22.24 3.59 -1.94
N ALA A 323 21.54 2.51 -1.55
CA ALA A 323 22.03 1.58 -0.53
C ALA A 323 23.35 0.91 -0.93
N ASN A 324 23.51 0.62 -2.23
CA ASN A 324 24.70 -0.05 -2.77
C ASN A 324 25.71 0.91 -3.42
N ASN A 325 25.51 2.23 -3.30
CA ASN A 325 26.34 3.27 -3.91
C ASN A 325 26.56 3.06 -5.43
N LEU A 326 25.48 2.70 -6.13
CA LEU A 326 25.47 2.47 -7.57
C LEU A 326 25.01 3.71 -8.32
N THR A 327 25.64 3.97 -9.45
CA THR A 327 25.20 4.92 -10.47
C THR A 327 24.36 4.21 -11.54
N PRO A 328 23.60 4.93 -12.38
CA PRO A 328 22.89 4.32 -13.50
C PRO A 328 23.80 3.52 -14.44
N ALA A 329 25.04 3.98 -14.66
CA ALA A 329 26.00 3.29 -15.51
C ALA A 329 26.41 1.92 -14.95
N ASP A 330 26.55 1.80 -13.62
CA ASP A 330 26.88 0.54 -12.96
C ASP A 330 25.79 -0.53 -13.17
N THR A 331 24.54 -0.11 -13.41
CA THR A 331 23.43 -1.04 -13.70
C THR A 331 23.50 -1.65 -15.09
N LEU A 332 24.38 -1.15 -15.97
CA LEU A 332 24.59 -1.63 -17.33
C LEU A 332 25.97 -2.28 -17.53
N ASP A 333 26.87 -2.21 -16.55
CA ASP A 333 28.24 -2.75 -16.59
C ASP A 333 28.26 -4.30 -16.57
N PRO A 334 28.54 -5.02 -17.67
CA PRO A 334 28.40 -6.48 -17.74
C PRO A 334 29.24 -7.25 -16.72
N GLU A 335 30.28 -6.64 -16.15
CA GLU A 335 31.16 -7.27 -15.15
C GLU A 335 30.54 -7.29 -13.74
N ARG A 336 29.41 -6.58 -13.53
CA ARG A 336 28.72 -6.51 -12.24
C ARG A 336 27.46 -7.37 -12.19
N GLU A 337 27.53 -8.45 -11.44
CA GLU A 337 26.34 -9.24 -11.12
C GLU A 337 25.47 -8.53 -10.08
N LEU A 338 24.28 -8.10 -10.50
CA LEU A 338 23.29 -7.42 -9.66
C LEU A 338 22.05 -8.30 -9.46
N ALA A 339 21.54 -8.32 -8.23
CA ALA A 339 20.24 -8.89 -7.88
C ALA A 339 19.20 -7.76 -7.84
N PHE A 340 18.60 -7.45 -8.99
CA PHE A 340 17.61 -6.39 -9.09
C PHE A 340 16.38 -6.68 -8.19
N PRO A 341 15.74 -5.64 -7.62
CA PRO A 341 14.50 -5.82 -6.87
C PRO A 341 13.43 -6.54 -7.69
N ALA A 342 12.64 -7.41 -7.04
CA ALA A 342 11.62 -8.21 -7.71
C ALA A 342 10.63 -7.36 -8.52
N SER A 343 10.24 -6.19 -7.99
CA SER A 343 9.34 -5.25 -8.66
C SER A 343 9.92 -4.71 -9.98
N VAL A 344 11.24 -4.53 -10.06
CA VAL A 344 11.94 -4.12 -11.29
C VAL A 344 11.89 -5.26 -12.31
N VAL A 345 12.18 -6.49 -11.88
CA VAL A 345 12.07 -7.68 -12.74
C VAL A 345 10.65 -7.82 -13.29
N GLU A 346 9.63 -7.68 -12.45
CA GLU A 346 8.22 -7.78 -12.87
C GLU A 346 7.80 -6.68 -13.87
N LEU A 347 8.31 -5.45 -13.71
CA LEU A 347 8.08 -4.37 -14.69
C LEU A 347 8.70 -4.73 -16.04
N PHE A 348 9.99 -5.08 -16.07
CA PHE A 348 10.70 -5.39 -17.32
C PHE A 348 10.25 -6.71 -17.95
N GLU A 349 9.64 -7.61 -17.19
CA GLU A 349 8.96 -8.81 -17.68
C GLU A 349 7.65 -8.45 -18.40
N GLY A 350 7.13 -7.22 -18.23
CA GLY A 350 5.88 -6.77 -18.83
C GLY A 350 4.64 -7.11 -18.00
N ARG A 351 4.79 -7.60 -16.76
CA ARG A 351 3.66 -7.95 -15.88
C ARG A 351 2.83 -6.75 -15.42
N LEU A 352 3.33 -5.54 -15.60
CA LEU A 352 2.64 -4.28 -15.32
C LEU A 352 2.09 -3.59 -16.57
N GLY A 353 2.27 -4.20 -17.75
CA GLY A 353 1.94 -3.61 -19.05
C GLY A 353 3.16 -3.08 -19.80
N GLN A 354 2.91 -2.34 -20.88
CA GLN A 354 3.94 -1.85 -21.80
C GLN A 354 4.06 -0.32 -21.72
N PRO A 355 5.26 0.24 -21.50
CA PRO A 355 5.46 1.69 -21.53
C PRO A 355 5.39 2.22 -22.97
N PRO A 356 4.96 3.48 -23.18
CA PRO A 356 5.07 4.12 -24.48
C PRO A 356 6.52 4.09 -24.98
N GLY A 357 6.73 3.58 -26.21
CA GLY A 357 8.06 3.42 -26.80
C GLY A 357 8.84 2.17 -26.38
N GLY A 358 8.29 1.32 -25.52
CA GLY A 358 8.93 0.08 -25.06
C GLY A 358 10.00 0.28 -23.99
N PHE A 359 10.59 -0.83 -23.53
CA PHE A 359 11.67 -0.83 -22.54
C PHE A 359 13.04 -0.64 -23.21
N PRO A 360 14.02 0.02 -22.54
CA PRO A 360 15.40 0.05 -23.01
C PRO A 360 15.99 -1.38 -23.16
N PRO A 361 16.35 -1.85 -24.37
CA PRO A 361 16.63 -3.26 -24.61
C PRO A 361 17.80 -3.84 -23.79
N ALA A 362 18.91 -3.10 -23.70
CA ALA A 362 20.09 -3.53 -22.97
C ALA A 362 19.82 -3.72 -21.46
N LEU A 363 18.98 -2.85 -20.88
CA LEU A 363 18.59 -2.97 -19.48
C LEU A 363 17.60 -4.12 -19.29
N GLN A 364 16.63 -4.27 -20.19
CA GLN A 364 15.65 -5.35 -20.13
C GLN A 364 16.33 -6.72 -20.17
N GLU A 365 17.25 -6.95 -21.10
CA GLU A 365 18.00 -8.20 -21.21
C GLU A 365 18.73 -8.53 -19.91
N ARG A 366 19.40 -7.53 -19.34
CA ARG A 366 20.18 -7.67 -18.10
C ARG A 366 19.31 -7.96 -16.88
N VAL A 367 18.18 -7.27 -16.74
CA VAL A 367 17.24 -7.47 -15.64
C VAL A 367 16.59 -8.86 -15.72
N LEU A 368 16.24 -9.31 -16.93
CA LEU A 368 15.55 -10.57 -17.15
C LEU A 368 16.47 -11.79 -17.12
N LYS A 369 17.76 -11.65 -17.44
CA LYS A 369 18.75 -12.76 -17.46
C LYS A 369 18.23 -13.99 -18.22
N GLY A 370 17.66 -13.75 -19.41
CA GLY A 370 17.09 -14.80 -20.27
C GLY A 370 15.65 -15.22 -19.96
N ARG A 371 14.99 -14.63 -18.96
CA ARG A 371 13.54 -14.81 -18.75
C ARG A 371 12.75 -14.21 -19.92
N PRO A 372 11.64 -14.84 -20.35
CA PRO A 372 10.83 -14.33 -21.44
C PRO A 372 10.10 -13.04 -21.04
N ALA A 373 10.13 -12.04 -21.91
CA ALA A 373 9.34 -10.83 -21.76
C ALA A 373 7.92 -11.04 -22.30
N MET A 374 6.92 -10.53 -21.57
CA MET A 374 5.52 -10.48 -22.00
C MET A 374 5.28 -9.21 -22.82
N THR A 375 4.52 -9.35 -23.91
CA THR A 375 4.09 -8.22 -24.76
C THR A 375 2.56 -8.06 -24.81
N GLU A 376 1.82 -9.09 -24.39
CA GLU A 376 0.37 -9.06 -24.28
C GLU A 376 -0.10 -8.58 -22.91
N ARG A 377 -1.40 -8.27 -22.79
CA ARG A 377 -2.03 -7.88 -21.53
C ARG A 377 -1.86 -8.99 -20.48
N PRO A 378 -1.27 -8.72 -19.30
CA PRO A 378 -0.98 -9.74 -18.30
C PRO A 378 -2.21 -10.55 -17.84
N GLY A 379 -3.38 -9.92 -17.77
CA GLY A 379 -4.63 -10.58 -17.37
C GLY A 379 -5.26 -11.47 -18.44
N LYS A 380 -4.88 -11.33 -19.72
CA LYS A 380 -5.55 -11.99 -20.86
C LYS A 380 -5.48 -13.51 -20.81
N ASN A 381 -4.36 -14.04 -20.34
CA ASN A 381 -4.08 -15.48 -20.33
C ASN A 381 -4.24 -16.11 -18.94
N LEU A 382 -4.78 -15.37 -17.96
CA LEU A 382 -5.06 -15.91 -16.64
C LEU A 382 -6.34 -16.75 -16.66
N PRO A 383 -6.36 -17.91 -15.96
CA PRO A 383 -7.59 -18.69 -15.83
C PRO A 383 -8.66 -17.87 -15.10
N PRO A 384 -9.95 -18.03 -15.44
CA PRO A 384 -11.04 -17.35 -14.74
C PRO A 384 -10.98 -17.59 -13.23
N ALA A 385 -11.23 -16.55 -12.44
CA ALA A 385 -11.31 -16.69 -10.99
C ALA A 385 -12.55 -17.49 -10.57
N ASP A 386 -12.40 -18.43 -9.64
CA ASP A 386 -13.50 -19.21 -9.08
C ASP A 386 -14.16 -18.45 -7.91
N ILE A 387 -15.15 -17.62 -8.25
CA ILE A 387 -15.88 -16.79 -7.29
C ILE A 387 -16.74 -17.64 -6.35
N ALA A 388 -17.26 -18.79 -6.81
CA ALA A 388 -18.08 -19.68 -5.99
C ALA A 388 -17.23 -20.33 -4.89
N ALA A 389 -16.07 -20.90 -5.25
CA ALA A 389 -15.16 -21.47 -4.26
C ALA A 389 -14.62 -20.40 -3.29
N ALA A 390 -14.34 -19.19 -3.77
CA ALA A 390 -13.94 -18.08 -2.91
C ALA A 390 -15.04 -17.70 -1.91
N ARG A 391 -16.31 -17.74 -2.32
CA ARG A 391 -17.46 -17.49 -1.45
C ARG A 391 -17.62 -18.56 -0.37
N ASP A 392 -17.42 -19.83 -0.70
CA ASP A 392 -17.47 -20.93 0.28
C ASP A 392 -16.34 -20.76 1.31
N LYS A 393 -15.13 -20.45 0.85
CA LYS A 393 -13.99 -20.15 1.72
C LYS A 393 -14.23 -18.94 2.61
N ALA A 394 -14.78 -17.86 2.05
CA ALA A 394 -15.13 -16.66 2.81
C ALA A 394 -16.20 -16.97 3.87
N SER A 395 -17.19 -17.82 3.56
CA SER A 395 -18.23 -18.20 4.52
C SER A 395 -17.65 -18.97 5.71
N ALA A 396 -16.73 -19.90 5.44
CA ALA A 396 -16.02 -20.64 6.48
C ALA A 396 -15.17 -19.73 7.36
N LEU A 397 -14.51 -18.72 6.77
CA LEU A 397 -13.78 -17.71 7.53
C LEU A 397 -14.74 -16.88 8.38
N LEU A 398 -15.80 -16.32 7.82
CA LEU A 398 -16.69 -15.39 8.52
C LEU A 398 -17.59 -16.06 9.57
N GLY A 399 -17.80 -17.39 9.49
CA GLY A 399 -18.78 -18.09 10.32
C GLY A 399 -20.25 -17.75 9.98
N ARG A 400 -20.48 -17.09 8.84
CA ARG A 400 -21.78 -16.73 8.28
C ARG A 400 -21.77 -16.96 6.76
N PRO A 401 -22.93 -17.07 6.10
CA PRO A 401 -22.98 -17.04 4.64
C PRO A 401 -22.29 -15.78 4.09
N ALA A 402 -21.30 -15.97 3.21
CA ALA A 402 -20.62 -14.89 2.53
C ALA A 402 -21.44 -14.40 1.33
N SER A 403 -21.36 -13.10 1.08
CA SER A 403 -21.85 -12.44 -0.12
C SER A 403 -20.85 -12.61 -1.29
N VAL A 404 -21.24 -12.15 -2.48
CA VAL A 404 -20.30 -12.03 -3.61
C VAL A 404 -19.19 -11.03 -3.30
N ARG A 405 -19.52 -9.93 -2.61
CA ARG A 405 -18.57 -8.89 -2.19
C ARG A 405 -17.47 -9.44 -1.27
N ASP A 406 -17.84 -10.29 -0.32
CA ASP A 406 -16.89 -11.02 0.55
C ASP A 406 -15.92 -11.88 -0.30
N ALA A 407 -16.45 -12.61 -1.29
CA ALA A 407 -15.66 -13.45 -2.18
C ALA A 407 -14.69 -12.62 -3.05
N LEU A 408 -15.14 -11.48 -3.57
CA LEU A 408 -14.32 -10.55 -4.34
C LEU A 408 -13.22 -9.93 -3.47
N SER A 409 -13.53 -9.49 -2.25
CA SER A 409 -12.56 -8.98 -1.28
C SER A 409 -11.48 -10.02 -0.97
N LEU A 410 -11.87 -11.29 -0.78
CA LEU A 410 -10.93 -12.40 -0.58
C LEU A 410 -10.05 -12.65 -1.81
N LEU A 411 -10.61 -12.64 -3.01
CA LEU A 411 -9.85 -12.87 -4.25
C LEU A 411 -8.85 -11.74 -4.52
N LEU A 412 -9.25 -10.48 -4.27
CA LEU A 412 -8.39 -9.31 -4.43
C LEU A 412 -7.29 -9.28 -3.35
N TYR A 413 -7.64 -9.65 -2.11
CA TYR A 413 -6.75 -9.58 -0.94
C TYR A 413 -6.73 -10.88 -0.11
N PRO A 414 -6.12 -11.96 -0.63
CA PRO A 414 -6.20 -13.30 -0.05
C PRO A 414 -5.51 -13.46 1.32
N ARG A 415 -4.72 -12.48 1.74
CA ARG A 415 -4.11 -12.42 3.08
C ARG A 415 -4.84 -11.47 4.02
N VAL A 416 -5.32 -10.33 3.51
CA VAL A 416 -5.90 -9.25 4.32
C VAL A 416 -7.32 -9.59 4.76
N PHE A 417 -8.12 -10.16 3.87
CA PHE A 417 -9.50 -10.50 4.19
C PHE A 417 -9.58 -11.56 5.30
N PRO A 418 -8.79 -12.65 5.30
CA PRO A 418 -8.72 -13.56 6.45
C PRO A 418 -8.32 -12.89 7.76
N ASP A 419 -7.36 -11.95 7.73
CA ASP A 419 -6.94 -11.20 8.92
C ASP A 419 -8.07 -10.31 9.45
N LEU A 420 -8.85 -9.68 8.56
CA LEU A 420 -10.05 -8.92 8.93
C LEU A 420 -11.11 -9.83 9.55
N ALA A 421 -11.38 -10.98 8.94
CA ALA A 421 -12.37 -11.93 9.44
C ALA A 421 -12.00 -12.45 10.84
N GLU A 422 -10.71 -12.72 11.08
CA GLU A 422 -10.21 -13.10 12.41
C GLU A 422 -10.33 -11.96 13.42
N HIS A 423 -10.01 -10.73 13.01
CA HIS A 423 -10.21 -9.55 13.86
C HIS A 423 -11.67 -9.40 14.27
N GLN A 424 -12.61 -9.51 13.32
CA GLN A 424 -14.05 -9.40 13.60
C GLN A 424 -14.56 -10.53 14.50
N ARG A 425 -14.02 -11.76 14.39
CA ARG A 425 -14.34 -12.84 15.34
C ARG A 425 -13.85 -12.53 16.75
N SER A 426 -12.65 -11.95 16.86
CA SER A 426 -12.00 -11.67 18.15
C SER A 426 -12.57 -10.43 18.85
N TYR A 427 -12.93 -9.39 18.09
CA TYR A 427 -13.24 -8.07 18.64
C TYR A 427 -14.60 -7.51 18.20
N SER A 428 -15.39 -8.27 17.43
CA SER A 428 -16.59 -7.78 16.76
C SER A 428 -16.28 -6.66 15.75
N ASP A 429 -17.31 -5.92 15.35
CA ASP A 429 -17.15 -4.71 14.54
C ASP A 429 -16.56 -3.56 15.37
N THR A 430 -15.32 -3.18 15.07
CA THR A 430 -14.62 -2.05 15.70
C THR A 430 -14.80 -0.73 14.94
N SER A 431 -15.49 -0.73 13.79
CA SER A 431 -15.71 0.48 12.98
C SER A 431 -16.66 1.48 13.65
N ILE A 432 -17.51 0.99 14.57
CA ILE A 432 -18.43 1.82 15.37
C ILE A 432 -17.72 2.63 16.46
N LEU A 433 -16.44 2.33 16.74
CA LEU A 433 -15.71 3.03 17.79
C LEU A 433 -15.37 4.45 17.34
N PRO A 434 -15.57 5.47 18.20
CA PRO A 434 -15.03 6.80 17.95
C PRO A 434 -13.52 6.76 17.69
N THR A 435 -13.04 7.52 16.70
CA THR A 435 -11.64 7.56 16.29
C THR A 435 -10.63 7.67 17.45
N PRO A 436 -10.85 8.53 18.47
CA PRO A 436 -9.92 8.60 19.60
C PRO A 436 -9.82 7.28 20.39
N ILE A 437 -10.96 6.60 20.60
CA ILE A 437 -10.98 5.30 21.29
C ILE A 437 -10.30 4.23 20.45
N PHE A 438 -10.54 4.23 19.14
CA PHE A 438 -9.94 3.25 18.22
C PHE A 438 -8.40 3.33 18.23
N PHE A 439 -7.82 4.54 18.20
CA PHE A 439 -6.36 4.70 18.15
C PHE A 439 -5.67 4.75 19.52
N PHE A 440 -6.31 5.33 20.53
CA PHE A 440 -5.67 5.68 21.80
C PHE A 440 -6.27 4.96 23.01
N GLY A 441 -7.41 4.28 22.83
CA GLY A 441 -8.17 3.67 23.92
C GLY A 441 -9.00 4.70 24.72
N PRO A 442 -9.81 4.22 25.68
CA PRO A 442 -10.60 5.09 26.54
C PRO A 442 -9.74 5.74 27.63
N GLU A 443 -10.06 6.97 27.98
CA GLU A 443 -9.45 7.70 29.10
C GLU A 443 -10.05 7.26 30.44
N LEU A 444 -9.24 7.33 31.50
CA LEU A 444 -9.69 7.00 32.86
C LEU A 444 -10.83 7.92 33.28
N THR A 445 -11.89 7.33 33.84
CA THR A 445 -13.06 8.03 34.40
C THR A 445 -13.89 8.83 33.39
N VAL A 446 -13.65 8.64 32.09
CA VAL A 446 -14.45 9.23 31.02
C VAL A 446 -15.50 8.23 30.53
N GLU A 447 -16.75 8.68 30.45
CA GLU A 447 -17.86 7.90 29.91
C GLU A 447 -17.95 8.06 28.40
N TYR A 448 -18.06 6.93 27.70
CA TYR A 448 -18.22 6.85 26.26
C TYR A 448 -19.55 6.19 25.90
N GLN A 449 -20.25 6.76 24.93
CA GLN A 449 -21.48 6.21 24.37
C GLN A 449 -21.18 5.63 22.98
N ILE A 450 -21.40 4.34 22.83
CA ILE A 450 -21.08 3.59 21.61
C ILE A 450 -22.37 2.93 21.10
N ASP A 451 -22.90 3.42 20.00
CA ASP A 451 -24.07 2.86 19.35
C ASP A 451 -23.70 1.59 18.59
N ILE A 452 -24.32 0.46 18.95
CA ILE A 452 -24.06 -0.84 18.30
C ILE A 452 -25.15 -1.20 17.28
N GLU A 453 -26.39 -0.76 17.51
CA GLU A 453 -27.55 -0.96 16.64
C GLU A 453 -28.55 0.18 16.91
N PRO A 454 -29.51 0.46 15.99
CA PRO A 454 -30.57 1.42 16.24
C PRO A 454 -31.28 1.17 17.58
N GLY A 455 -31.20 2.14 18.50
CA GLY A 455 -31.79 2.06 19.84
C GLY A 455 -31.01 1.24 20.87
N LYS A 456 -29.79 0.78 20.55
CA LYS A 456 -28.90 0.10 21.49
C LYS A 456 -27.55 0.82 21.60
N THR A 457 -27.31 1.39 22.76
CA THR A 457 -26.07 2.12 23.09
C THR A 457 -25.37 1.43 24.26
N LEU A 458 -24.07 1.22 24.13
CA LEU A 458 -23.19 0.81 25.22
C LEU A 458 -22.63 2.06 25.89
N ILE A 459 -22.84 2.19 27.19
CA ILE A 459 -22.24 3.19 28.05
C ILE A 459 -21.01 2.53 28.70
N VAL A 460 -19.83 2.95 28.30
CA VAL A 460 -18.54 2.35 28.70
C VAL A 460 -17.71 3.39 29.45
N ASN A 461 -17.24 3.04 30.64
CA ASN A 461 -16.31 3.85 31.42
C ASN A 461 -15.11 3.01 31.86
N LEU A 462 -13.90 3.48 31.58
CA LEU A 462 -12.68 2.87 32.10
C LEU A 462 -12.46 3.37 33.54
N VAL A 463 -12.60 2.47 34.52
CA VAL A 463 -12.51 2.83 35.95
C VAL A 463 -11.05 2.87 36.39
N THR A 464 -10.31 1.78 36.16
CA THR A 464 -8.90 1.69 36.55
C THR A 464 -8.18 0.57 35.79
N VAL A 465 -6.86 0.69 35.68
CA VAL A 465 -5.97 -0.32 35.12
C VAL A 465 -5.12 -0.89 36.25
N GLY A 466 -5.21 -2.19 36.48
CA GLY A 466 -4.42 -2.87 37.49
C GLY A 466 -2.93 -2.97 37.15
N GLU A 467 -2.13 -3.26 38.18
CA GLU A 467 -0.71 -3.61 38.02
C GLU A 467 -0.54 -4.90 37.20
N PRO A 468 0.59 -5.07 36.50
CA PRO A 468 0.81 -6.26 35.71
C PRO A 468 1.05 -7.47 36.61
N HIS A 469 0.38 -8.55 36.28
CA HIS A 469 0.58 -9.86 36.85
C HIS A 469 1.91 -10.46 36.34
N ALA A 470 2.39 -11.51 37.01
CA ALA A 470 3.63 -12.20 36.65
C ALA A 470 3.60 -12.85 35.24
N ASP A 471 2.42 -13.12 34.69
CA ASP A 471 2.25 -13.64 33.32
C ASP A 471 2.26 -12.53 32.25
N GLY A 472 2.49 -11.27 32.64
CA GLY A 472 2.54 -10.12 31.74
C GLY A 472 1.18 -9.56 31.36
N LYS A 473 0.10 -9.95 32.05
CA LYS A 473 -1.25 -9.43 31.82
C LYS A 473 -1.68 -8.44 32.90
N ARG A 474 -2.71 -7.64 32.64
CA ARG A 474 -3.33 -6.71 33.59
C ARG A 474 -4.82 -6.96 33.66
N ASN A 475 -5.40 -6.84 34.85
CA ASN A 475 -6.83 -6.67 35.01
C ASN A 475 -7.22 -5.22 34.71
N VAL A 476 -8.09 -5.03 33.75
CA VAL A 476 -8.66 -3.73 33.38
C VAL A 476 -10.12 -3.69 33.84
N PHE A 477 -10.46 -2.68 34.63
CA PHE A 477 -11.78 -2.55 35.24
C PHE A 477 -12.60 -1.52 34.47
N PHE A 478 -13.75 -1.97 33.98
CA PHE A 478 -14.73 -1.16 33.27
C PHE A 478 -16.05 -1.11 34.04
N GLU A 479 -16.81 -0.06 33.80
CA GLU A 479 -18.25 -0.05 34.00
C GLU A 479 -18.93 -0.09 32.63
N LEU A 480 -19.85 -1.03 32.44
CA LEU A 480 -20.60 -1.21 31.20
C LEU A 480 -22.10 -1.19 31.53
N ASN A 481 -22.81 -0.17 31.07
CA ASN A 481 -24.24 0.04 31.35
C ASN A 481 -24.59 -0.05 32.85
N GLY A 482 -23.79 0.61 33.70
CA GLY A 482 -23.98 0.59 35.15
C GLY A 482 -23.43 -0.63 35.87
N GLN A 483 -22.83 -1.60 35.15
CA GLN A 483 -22.33 -2.84 35.74
C GLN A 483 -20.81 -2.94 35.67
N ALA A 484 -20.18 -3.27 36.80
CA ALA A 484 -18.75 -3.54 36.84
C ALA A 484 -18.39 -4.76 35.96
N ARG A 485 -17.28 -4.62 35.23
CA ARG A 485 -16.68 -5.63 34.36
C ARG A 485 -15.17 -5.62 34.58
N VAL A 486 -14.56 -6.81 34.52
CA VAL A 486 -13.11 -6.98 34.58
C VAL A 486 -12.69 -7.74 33.34
N VAL A 487 -11.70 -7.23 32.63
CA VAL A 487 -11.13 -7.85 31.43
C VAL A 487 -9.64 -8.02 31.65
N GLU A 488 -9.12 -9.21 31.38
CA GLU A 488 -7.69 -9.48 31.44
C GLU A 488 -7.05 -9.19 30.08
N VAL A 489 -6.04 -8.32 30.05
CA VAL A 489 -5.38 -7.87 28.80
C VAL A 489 -3.88 -8.08 28.91
N ALA A 490 -3.26 -8.66 27.88
CA ALA A 490 -1.81 -8.80 27.82
C ALA A 490 -1.13 -7.43 27.62
N ASP A 491 -0.20 -7.08 28.50
CA ASP A 491 0.60 -5.86 28.38
C ASP A 491 1.79 -6.13 27.47
N ARG A 492 1.65 -5.71 26.20
CA ARG A 492 2.70 -5.90 25.18
C ARG A 492 3.94 -5.07 25.43
N SER A 493 3.89 -4.03 26.28
CA SER A 493 5.10 -3.32 26.69
C SER A 493 6.01 -4.22 27.52
N LEU A 494 5.42 -5.13 28.30
CA LEU A 494 6.12 -6.12 29.10
C LEU A 494 6.57 -7.34 28.30
N ALA A 495 5.99 -7.57 27.12
CA ALA A 495 6.55 -8.55 26.18
C ALA A 495 7.95 -8.15 25.69
N SER A 496 8.30 -6.85 25.74
CA SER A 496 9.66 -6.34 25.49
C SER A 496 10.53 -6.25 26.75
N ALA A 497 9.96 -6.46 27.94
CA ALA A 497 10.74 -6.76 29.13
C ALA A 497 11.25 -8.19 28.96
N VAL A 498 12.38 -8.29 28.24
CA VAL A 498 13.23 -9.46 28.03
C VAL A 498 12.92 -10.49 29.13
N ARG A 499 12.21 -11.57 28.77
CA ARG A 499 12.34 -12.84 29.48
C ARG A 499 13.84 -13.00 29.67
N GLU A 500 14.34 -12.93 30.90
CA GLU A 500 15.75 -13.24 31.14
C GLU A 500 15.97 -14.61 30.52
N ALA A 501 16.67 -14.63 29.39
CA ALA A 501 17.01 -15.86 28.74
C ALA A 501 17.84 -16.66 29.75
N PRO A 502 17.48 -17.94 29.97
CA PRO A 502 18.09 -18.73 31.03
C PRO A 502 19.61 -18.73 30.84
N MET A 503 20.37 -18.54 31.91
CA MET A 503 21.83 -18.67 31.87
C MET A 503 22.20 -20.15 31.83
N ALA A 504 23.25 -20.48 31.09
CA ALA A 504 23.80 -21.84 31.11
C ALA A 504 24.41 -22.14 32.49
N ASP A 505 24.14 -23.31 33.05
CA ASP A 505 24.82 -23.79 34.25
C ASP A 505 26.27 -24.12 33.91
N PRO A 506 27.28 -23.43 34.48
CA PRO A 506 28.69 -23.71 34.21
C PRO A 506 29.13 -25.13 34.59
N ASN A 507 28.36 -25.82 35.44
CA ASN A 507 28.62 -27.19 35.87
C ASN A 507 27.89 -28.24 35.01
N ASP A 508 26.98 -27.83 34.12
CA ASP A 508 26.31 -28.75 33.19
C ASP A 508 27.02 -28.73 31.83
N PRO A 509 27.82 -29.75 31.53
CA PRO A 509 28.62 -29.76 30.32
C PRO A 509 27.79 -30.06 29.06
N ASN A 510 26.47 -30.25 29.19
CA ASN A 510 25.54 -30.40 28.09
C ASN A 510 24.85 -29.09 27.69
N GLN A 511 25.14 -27.99 28.37
CA GLN A 511 24.59 -26.67 28.09
C GLN A 511 25.60 -25.83 27.32
N LEU A 512 25.19 -25.27 26.19
CA LEU A 512 26.03 -24.36 25.41
C LEU A 512 25.69 -22.92 25.78
N ALA A 513 26.63 -22.23 26.41
CA ALA A 513 26.53 -20.82 26.74
C ALA A 513 26.99 -19.91 25.58
N ALA A 514 26.46 -18.69 25.52
CA ALA A 514 27.02 -17.63 24.69
C ALA A 514 28.37 -17.16 25.27
N PRO A 515 29.48 -17.25 24.51
CA PRO A 515 30.79 -16.87 25.02
C PRO A 515 31.00 -15.35 25.08
N LEU A 516 30.21 -14.59 24.34
CA LEU A 516 30.29 -13.14 24.23
C LEU A 516 28.92 -12.55 23.86
N PRO A 517 28.65 -11.27 24.18
CA PRO A 517 27.41 -10.65 23.76
C PRO A 517 27.43 -10.39 22.25
N GLY A 518 26.34 -10.66 21.55
CA GLY A 518 26.29 -10.54 20.09
C GLY A 518 24.94 -10.88 19.49
N LEU A 519 24.85 -10.85 18.16
CA LEU A 519 23.67 -11.21 17.38
C LEU A 519 23.82 -12.64 16.84
N VAL A 520 22.84 -13.51 17.03
CA VAL A 520 22.84 -14.84 16.42
C VAL A 520 22.56 -14.70 14.93
N VAL A 521 23.55 -14.99 14.09
CA VAL A 521 23.46 -14.83 12.62
C VAL A 521 23.17 -16.12 11.88
N GLY A 522 23.30 -17.27 12.54
CA GLY A 522 22.94 -18.56 11.95
C GLY A 522 22.84 -19.66 13.00
N VAL A 523 21.88 -20.57 12.81
CA VAL A 523 21.71 -21.79 13.62
C VAL A 523 21.76 -22.97 12.66
N ALA A 524 22.71 -23.89 12.89
CA ALA A 524 23.05 -24.97 11.97
C ALA A 524 22.47 -26.34 12.38
N VAL A 525 21.75 -26.40 13.50
CA VAL A 525 21.16 -27.63 14.06
C VAL A 525 19.74 -27.38 14.56
N VAL A 526 18.94 -28.44 14.59
CA VAL A 526 17.60 -28.44 15.19
C VAL A 526 17.49 -29.47 16.31
N ALA A 527 16.45 -29.36 17.14
CA ALA A 527 16.18 -30.34 18.19
C ALA A 527 16.03 -31.75 17.59
N GLY A 528 16.75 -32.71 18.16
CA GLY A 528 16.84 -34.08 17.68
C GLY A 528 18.04 -34.37 16.78
N ASP A 529 18.85 -33.41 16.37
CA ASP A 529 19.99 -33.72 15.52
C ASP A 529 21.10 -34.50 16.27
N PRO A 530 21.65 -35.59 15.71
CA PRO A 530 22.89 -36.17 16.21
C PRO A 530 24.06 -35.26 15.83
N VAL A 531 24.89 -34.91 16.81
CA VAL A 531 26.06 -34.05 16.60
C VAL A 531 27.35 -34.76 16.96
N ARG A 532 28.39 -34.53 16.16
CA ARG A 532 29.76 -35.04 16.41
C ARG A 532 30.62 -33.93 16.98
N LYS A 533 31.66 -34.30 17.74
CA LYS A 533 32.68 -33.34 18.20
C LYS A 533 33.26 -32.57 16.99
N GLY A 534 33.31 -31.25 17.08
CA GLY A 534 33.78 -30.34 16.04
C GLY A 534 32.71 -29.93 15.01
N GLN A 535 31.47 -30.40 15.12
CA GLN A 535 30.38 -30.00 14.22
C GLN A 535 29.90 -28.57 14.55
N LYS A 536 29.66 -27.75 13.53
CA LYS A 536 29.10 -26.40 13.66
C LYS A 536 27.70 -26.46 14.26
N LEU A 537 27.44 -25.64 15.28
CA LEU A 537 26.14 -25.56 15.96
C LEU A 537 25.42 -24.25 15.61
N LEU A 538 26.08 -23.11 15.78
CA LEU A 538 25.52 -21.79 15.47
C LEU A 538 26.64 -20.75 15.28
N SER A 539 26.30 -19.56 14.81
CA SER A 539 27.20 -18.42 14.64
C SER A 539 26.66 -17.19 15.35
N ILE A 540 27.54 -16.46 16.03
CA ILE A 540 27.26 -15.17 16.69
C ILE A 540 28.14 -14.10 16.07
N GLU A 541 27.56 -12.98 15.65
CA GLU A 541 28.28 -11.79 15.25
C GLU A 541 28.38 -10.81 16.41
N ALA A 542 29.60 -10.36 16.71
CA ALA A 542 29.83 -9.26 17.63
C ALA A 542 30.92 -8.35 17.09
N MET A 543 30.71 -7.04 17.15
CA MET A 543 31.68 -6.03 16.67
C MET A 543 32.17 -6.30 15.24
N LYS A 544 31.28 -6.73 14.33
CA LYS A 544 31.56 -7.08 12.92
C LYS A 544 32.47 -8.31 12.74
N MET A 545 32.64 -9.12 13.78
CA MET A 545 33.34 -10.40 13.72
C MET A 545 32.37 -11.54 13.98
N GLU A 546 32.30 -12.50 13.06
CA GLU A 546 31.52 -13.72 13.22
C GLU A 546 32.33 -14.77 14.00
N THR A 547 31.75 -15.26 15.09
CA THR A 547 32.27 -16.37 15.90
C THR A 547 31.36 -17.57 15.72
N THR A 548 31.90 -18.66 15.17
CA THR A 548 31.16 -19.93 15.04
C THR A 548 31.37 -20.80 16.29
N LEU A 549 30.28 -21.30 16.87
CA LEU A 549 30.30 -22.25 17.99
C LEU A 549 30.22 -23.69 17.46
N TYR A 550 31.09 -24.55 17.99
CA TYR A 550 31.20 -25.95 17.59
C TYR A 550 30.86 -26.88 18.77
N ALA A 551 30.38 -28.07 18.47
CA ALA A 551 30.11 -29.10 19.47
C ALA A 551 31.42 -29.60 20.10
N GLU A 552 31.57 -29.46 21.41
CA GLU A 552 32.77 -29.94 22.12
C GLU A 552 32.79 -31.47 22.31
N ARG A 553 31.64 -32.11 22.16
CA ARG A 553 31.41 -33.54 22.41
C ARG A 553 30.35 -34.12 21.46
N PRO A 554 30.36 -35.44 21.21
CA PRO A 554 29.24 -36.09 20.52
C PRO A 554 28.00 -36.14 21.41
N GLY A 555 26.82 -36.05 20.82
CA GLY A 555 25.55 -36.13 21.54
C GLY A 555 24.35 -35.92 20.61
N ARG A 556 23.20 -35.60 21.19
CA ARG A 556 21.98 -35.24 20.46
C ARG A 556 21.46 -33.90 20.96
N ILE A 557 21.03 -33.01 20.06
CA ILE A 557 20.42 -31.74 20.45
C ILE A 557 19.08 -32.03 21.12
N ALA A 558 18.93 -31.61 22.37
CA ALA A 558 17.69 -31.76 23.13
C ALA A 558 16.74 -30.59 22.84
N GLU A 559 17.30 -29.37 22.84
CA GLU A 559 16.55 -28.13 22.73
C GLU A 559 17.46 -27.05 22.16
N VAL A 560 16.95 -26.23 21.23
CA VAL A 560 17.62 -25.03 20.73
C VAL A 560 16.81 -23.83 21.21
N LEU A 561 17.43 -22.98 22.03
CA LEU A 561 16.78 -21.80 22.61
C LEU A 561 17.08 -20.53 21.81
N ALA A 562 18.20 -20.52 21.07
CA ALA A 562 18.61 -19.42 20.21
C ALA A 562 17.90 -19.43 18.84
N HIS A 563 17.51 -18.26 18.33
CA HIS A 563 17.00 -18.08 16.96
C HIS A 563 17.78 -17.01 16.19
N VAL A 564 17.79 -17.10 14.85
CA VAL A 564 18.47 -16.11 13.99
C VAL A 564 17.85 -14.72 14.20
N GLY A 565 18.70 -13.71 14.40
CA GLY A 565 18.30 -12.35 14.73
C GLY A 565 18.16 -12.07 16.24
N GLN A 566 18.32 -13.07 17.10
CA GLN A 566 18.31 -12.89 18.56
C GLN A 566 19.59 -12.21 19.04
N GLN A 567 19.45 -11.22 19.93
CA GLN A 567 20.57 -10.63 20.66
C GLN A 567 20.80 -11.39 21.97
N VAL A 568 22.03 -11.84 22.20
CA VAL A 568 22.41 -12.67 23.36
C VAL A 568 23.47 -11.97 24.20
N LYS A 569 23.49 -12.26 25.51
CA LYS A 569 24.53 -11.80 26.45
C LYS A 569 25.48 -12.94 26.83
N THR A 570 26.68 -12.64 27.31
CA THR A 570 27.61 -13.67 27.81
C THR A 570 26.96 -14.54 28.89
N GLY A 571 27.11 -15.85 28.77
CA GLY A 571 26.57 -16.83 29.72
C GLY A 571 25.15 -17.30 29.41
N GLU A 572 24.46 -16.65 28.47
CA GLU A 572 23.10 -17.00 28.08
C GLU A 572 23.05 -18.40 27.42
N LEU A 573 22.08 -19.23 27.79
CA LEU A 573 21.93 -20.58 27.29
C LEU A 573 21.39 -20.57 25.85
N LEU A 574 22.17 -21.11 24.93
CA LEU A 574 21.85 -21.13 23.50
C LEU A 574 21.18 -22.44 23.06
N LEU A 575 21.66 -23.58 23.58
CA LEU A 575 21.09 -24.90 23.34
C LEU A 575 21.48 -25.90 24.42
N LYS A 576 20.73 -27.01 24.49
CA LYS A 576 20.99 -28.16 25.37
C LYS A 576 21.25 -29.41 24.55
N MET A 577 22.15 -30.24 25.05
CA MET A 577 22.48 -31.55 24.50
C MET A 577 22.07 -32.66 25.48
N THR A 578 21.92 -33.88 24.98
CA THR A 578 21.83 -35.11 25.80
C THR A 578 22.96 -36.06 25.43
N THR A 579 23.47 -36.77 26.43
CA THR A 579 24.42 -37.88 26.24
C THR A 579 23.70 -39.12 25.73
N GLY A 580 24.07 -39.58 24.54
CA GLY A 580 23.59 -40.84 23.98
C GLY A 580 24.51 -41.32 22.85
N PRO A 581 24.72 -42.64 22.69
CA PRO A 581 25.61 -43.16 21.66
C PRO A 581 25.08 -42.85 20.26
N ALA A 582 25.97 -42.46 19.35
CA ALA A 582 25.65 -42.41 17.93
C ALA A 582 25.28 -43.82 17.47
N ALA A 583 24.02 -44.04 17.07
CA ALA A 583 23.57 -45.31 16.54
C ALA A 583 24.46 -45.69 15.34
N SER A 584 25.13 -46.83 15.44
CA SER A 584 25.92 -47.42 14.35
C SER A 584 24.99 -47.79 13.19
N HIS A 585 25.29 -47.28 11.99
CA HIS A 585 24.70 -47.80 10.76
C HIS A 585 25.26 -49.21 10.49
N ALA A 586 24.48 -50.23 10.83
CA ALA A 586 24.69 -51.57 10.31
C ALA A 586 24.20 -51.60 8.86
N SER A 587 25.14 -51.82 7.94
CA SER A 587 24.88 -52.09 6.53
C SER A 587 24.14 -53.42 6.40
N SER A 588 22.90 -53.40 5.93
CA SER A 588 22.21 -54.59 5.43
C SER A 588 22.13 -54.52 3.91
N MET A 589 23.09 -55.16 3.23
CA MET A 589 22.88 -55.68 1.89
C MET A 589 21.82 -56.78 1.98
N ALA A 590 20.63 -56.52 1.44
CA ALA A 590 19.67 -57.56 1.10
C ALA A 590 19.49 -57.53 -0.42
N VAL A 591 20.13 -58.50 -1.06
CA VAL A 591 19.92 -58.92 -2.44
C VAL A 591 18.48 -59.42 -2.56
N VAL A 592 17.66 -58.76 -3.38
CA VAL A 592 16.41 -59.32 -3.88
C VAL A 592 16.70 -59.87 -5.28
N THR A 593 16.59 -61.18 -5.39
CA THR A 593 16.61 -61.95 -6.62
C THR A 593 15.21 -61.95 -7.24
N ASN A 594 15.18 -61.95 -8.58
CA ASN A 594 13.98 -62.08 -9.41
C ASN A 594 13.17 -63.34 -9.10
N GLY A 595 11.85 -63.21 -9.19
CA GLY A 595 10.85 -64.27 -9.28
C GLY A 595 9.50 -63.68 -9.63
#